data_AF-A0A7J9MMR4-F1
#
_entry.id   AF-A0A7J9MMR4-F1
#
_cell.length_a   1.000
_cell.length_b   1.000
_cell.length_c   1.000
_cell.angle_alpha   90.00
_cell.angle_beta   90.00
_cell.angle_gamma   90.00
#
_symmetry.space_group_name_H-M   'P 1'
#
loop_
_entity.id
_entity.type
_entity.pdbx_description
1 polymer ?
#
loop_
_entity_poly.entity_id
_entity_poly.type
_entity_poly.pdbx_seq_one_letter_code
_entity_poly.pdbx_strand_id
1 'polypeptide(L)' 'MTLGTIIHNIEITLGRGGQLARAVGVVAKLIAKEGKSSTLKLPSGEKILGIAESK' A
#
# COMPACT_ATOMS: atom_id res chain seq x y z
N MET A 1 2.67 6.59 -9.74
CA MET A 1 1.70 5.49 -9.52
C MET A 1 0.31 6.02 -9.82
N THR A 2 -0.48 5.27 -10.58
CA THR A 2 -1.84 5.66 -10.98
C THR A 2 -2.84 5.14 -9.96
N LEU A 3 -3.94 5.85 -9.72
CA LEU A 3 -5.02 5.30 -8.91
C LEU A 3 -5.52 3.98 -9.52
N GLY A 4 -5.80 3.00 -8.68
CA GLY A 4 -6.22 1.66 -9.07
C GLY A 4 -5.08 0.68 -9.35
N THR A 5 -3.81 1.11 -9.30
CA THR A 5 -2.66 0.20 -9.40
C THR A 5 -2.71 -0.88 -8.31
N ILE A 6 -2.41 -2.10 -8.73
CA ILE A 6 -2.24 -3.26 -7.85
C ILE A 6 -0.81 -3.27 -7.33
N ILE A 7 -0.65 -3.31 -6.02
CA ILE A 7 0.63 -3.20 -5.32
C ILE A 7 0.82 -4.41 -4.42
N HIS A 8 2.03 -4.95 -4.45
CA HIS A 8 2.51 -6.05 -3.60
C HIS A 8 3.73 -5.60 -2.81
N ASN A 9 4.09 -6.37 -1.76
CA ASN A 9 5.29 -6.15 -0.94
C ASN A 9 5.40 -4.72 -0.39
N ILE A 10 4.34 -4.26 0.28
CA ILE A 10 4.20 -2.88 0.76
C ILE A 10 4.93 -2.70 2.08
N GLU A 11 5.76 -1.66 2.14
CA GLU A 11 6.43 -1.20 3.35
C GLU A 11 5.54 -0.19 4.09
N ILE A 12 5.28 -0.42 5.39
CA ILE A 12 4.50 0.52 6.22
C ILE A 12 5.42 1.55 6.85
N THR A 13 6.59 1.09 7.31
CA THR A 13 7.62 1.91 7.95
C THR A 13 8.85 1.90 7.09
N LEU A 14 9.33 3.09 6.71
CA LEU A 14 10.48 3.25 5.84
C LEU A 14 11.68 2.43 6.34
N GLY A 15 12.25 1.58 5.47
CA GLY A 15 13.42 0.76 5.75
C GLY A 15 13.16 -0.49 6.60
N ARG A 16 11.90 -0.83 6.93
CA ARG A 16 11.55 -2.09 7.61
C ARG A 16 11.30 -3.26 6.65
N GLY A 17 11.39 -3.03 5.34
CA GLY A 17 11.07 -4.00 4.30
C GLY A 17 9.56 -4.15 4.10
N GLY A 18 9.18 -4.94 3.10
CA GLY A 18 7.77 -5.21 2.79
C GLY A 18 7.07 -5.99 3.91
N GLN A 19 6.11 -5.35 4.56
CA GLN A 19 5.35 -5.90 5.69
C GLN A 19 3.96 -6.39 5.27
N LEU A 20 3.37 -5.80 4.22
CA LEU A 20 2.04 -6.13 3.73
C LEU A 20 2.07 -6.66 2.29
N ALA A 21 1.00 -7.36 1.90
CA ALA A 21 0.84 -7.92 0.56
C ALA A 21 2.04 -8.76 0.10
N ARG A 22 2.61 -9.57 1.02
CA ARG A 22 3.78 -10.42 0.79
C ARG A 22 3.42 -11.82 0.26
N ALA A 23 2.23 -12.31 0.58
CA ALA A 23 1.79 -13.63 0.16
C ALA A 23 1.22 -13.63 -1.27
N VAL A 24 1.32 -14.77 -1.94
CA VAL A 24 0.71 -15.00 -3.26
C VAL A 24 -0.79 -14.76 -3.19
N GLY A 25 -1.32 -13.99 -4.14
CA GLY A 25 -2.74 -13.61 -4.21
C GLY A 25 -3.16 -12.46 -3.29
N VAL A 26 -2.29 -12.01 -2.37
CA VAL A 26 -2.56 -10.86 -1.50
C VAL A 26 -2.10 -9.59 -2.21
N VAL A 27 -3.07 -8.80 -2.67
CA VAL A 27 -2.89 -7.54 -3.38
C VAL A 27 -3.45 -6.37 -2.58
N ALA A 28 -2.77 -5.23 -2.56
CA ALA A 28 -3.43 -3.97 -2.20
C ALA A 28 -3.70 -3.15 -3.46
N LYS A 29 -4.74 -2.32 -3.40
CA LYS A 29 -5.08 -1.39 -4.48
C LYS A 29 -4.88 0.04 -4.02
N LEU A 30 -4.19 0.86 -4.81
CA LEU A 30 -4.09 2.30 -4.54
C LEU A 30 -5.44 2.96 -4.80
N ILE A 31 -6.06 3.53 -3.77
CA ILE A 31 -7.39 4.17 -3.87
C ILE A 31 -7.33 5.68 -3.78
N ALA A 32 -6.32 6.23 -3.10
CA ALA A 32 -6.05 7.66 -3.08
C ALA A 32 -4.54 7.88 -2.96
N LYS A 33 -4.07 9.00 -3.51
CA LYS A 33 -2.70 9.48 -3.32
C LYS A 33 -2.77 10.99 -3.15
N GLU A 34 -2.31 11.48 -2.01
CA GLU A 34 -2.33 12.88 -1.65
C GLU A 34 -0.96 13.32 -1.14
N GLY A 35 -0.27 14.13 -1.95
CA GLY A 35 1.07 14.62 -1.62
C GLY A 35 2.06 13.49 -1.34
N LYS A 36 2.46 13.39 -0.06
CA LYS A 36 3.38 12.36 0.43
C LYS A 36 2.69 11.13 1.00
N SER A 37 1.36 11.07 1.05
CA SER A 37 0.62 9.96 1.62
C SER A 37 -0.18 9.22 0.55
N SER A 38 -0.18 7.90 0.61
CA SER A 38 -0.90 7.02 -0.31
C SER A 38 -1.80 6.09 0.47
N THR A 39 -3.07 6.06 0.07
CA THR A 39 -4.11 5.26 0.71
C THR A 39 -4.33 3.98 -0.06
N LEU A 40 -4.13 2.86 0.62
CA LEU A 40 -4.21 1.52 0.04
C LEU A 40 -5.40 0.75 0.62
N LYS A 41 -6.16 0.10 -0.26
CA LYS A 41 -7.18 -0.88 0.11
C LYS A 41 -6.56 -2.27 0.14
N LEU A 42 -6.52 -2.87 1.33
CA LEU A 42 -6.05 -4.25 1.53
C LEU A 42 -7.14 -5.28 1.18
N PRO A 43 -6.77 -6.52 0.84
CA PRO A 43 -7.71 -7.54 0.43
C PRO A 43 -8.51 -8.12 1.61
N SER A 44 -8.07 -7.89 2.85
CA SER A 44 -8.83 -8.25 4.05
C SER A 44 -10.05 -7.36 4.30
N GLY A 45 -10.25 -6.29 3.52
CA GLY A 45 -11.39 -5.36 3.67
C GLY A 45 -11.34 -4.46 4.91
N GLU A 46 -10.57 -4.82 5.94
CA GLU A 46 -10.56 -4.15 7.25
C GLU A 46 -9.66 -2.91 7.33
N LYS A 47 -8.65 -2.77 6.47
CA LYS A 47 -7.61 -1.73 6.67
C LYS A 47 -7.40 -0.87 5.43
N ILE A 48 -7.73 0.40 5.60
CA ILE A 48 -7.32 1.53 4.77
C ILE A 48 -6.00 2.03 5.37
N LEU A 49 -4.88 1.76 4.73
CA LEU A 49 -3.57 2.18 5.24
C LEU A 49 -3.06 3.38 4.46
N GLY A 50 -2.83 4.49 5.16
CA GLY A 50 -2.07 5.63 4.65
C GLY A 50 -0.57 5.38 4.84
N ILE A 51 0.15 5.12 3.75
CA ILE A 51 1.61 5.00 3.76
C ILE A 51 2.22 6.32 3.29
N ALA A 52 3.26 6.81 3.98
CA ALA A 52 3.99 7.99 3.53
C ALA A 52 5.06 7.56 2.51
N GLU A 53 4.97 8.03 1.27
CA GLU A 53 6.03 7.91 0.27
C GLU A 53 7.16 8.89 0.61
N SER A 54 8.36 8.34 0.82
CA SER A 54 9.59 9.11 0.86
C SER A 54 10.01 9.42 -0.58
N LYS A 55 10.43 10.67 -0.81
CA LYS A 55 10.78 11.26 -2.10
C LYS A 55 11.83 10.44 -2.87
#